data_AF-S6STR0-F1
#
_entry.id   AF-S6STR0-F1
#
_cell.length_a   1.000
_cell.length_b   1.000
_cell.length_c   1.000
_cell.angle_alpha   90.00
_cell.angle_beta   90.00
_cell.angle_gamma   90.00
#
_symmetry.space_group_name_H-M   'P 1'
#
loop_
_entity.id
_entity.type
_entity.pdbx_description
1 polymer ?
#
loop_
_entity_poly.entity_id
_entity_poly.type
_entity_poly.pdbx_seq_one_letter_code
_entity_poly.pdbx_strand_id
1 'polypeptide(L)'
;GLGGAILYSGVRGGDWREHSDTQIDDLILKGKYQIDEANSLNAMAQYYEGEAQMPGGLSVKDYDADPYQSTRLKDKFWGRRTMFNFGYRYEEDARVFTANTFFTKTLRSGYLDQGSFVSLSPREYWVRGLETRFSQGFALGETWHEVGVGYRYVNEAGHELRYREP
;
A
#
# COMPACT_ATOMS: atom_id res chain seq x y z
N GLY A 1 -24.51 -13.39 7.89
CA GLY A 1 -23.97 -12.86 9.16
C GLY A 1 -22.93 -11.78 8.93
N LEU A 2 -22.83 -10.81 9.84
CA LEU A 2 -21.88 -9.68 9.78
C LEU A 2 -20.65 -9.96 10.65
N GLY A 3 -19.46 -9.70 10.12
CA GLY A 3 -18.20 -9.75 10.83
C GLY A 3 -17.35 -8.51 10.54
N GLY A 4 -16.56 -8.09 11.53
CA GLY A 4 -15.67 -6.95 11.38
C GLY A 4 -14.43 -7.10 12.26
N ALA A 5 -13.36 -6.41 11.85
CA ALA A 5 -12.10 -6.36 12.58
C ALA A 5 -11.45 -4.99 12.44
N ILE A 6 -10.83 -4.52 13.52
CA ILE A 6 -9.90 -3.41 13.52
C ILE A 6 -8.50 -4.03 13.62
N LEU A 7 -7.63 -3.65 12.71
CA LEU A 7 -6.23 -4.06 12.69
C LEU A 7 -5.39 -2.79 12.83
N TYR A 8 -4.49 -2.78 13.82
CA TYR A 8 -3.54 -1.71 14.00
C TYR A 8 -2.13 -2.29 14.02
N SER A 9 -1.22 -1.64 13.31
CA SER A 9 0.21 -1.92 13.37
C SER A 9 0.97 -0.61 13.52
N GLY A 10 1.88 -0.58 14.50
CA GLY A 10 2.73 0.57 14.76
C GLY A 10 4.20 0.17 14.75
N VAL A 11 5.05 1.04 14.20
CA VAL A 11 6.51 0.95 14.29
C VAL A 11 7.04 2.22 14.94
N ARG A 12 8.00 2.08 15.85
CA ARG A 12 8.68 3.19 16.53
C ARG A 12 10.17 2.84 16.70
N GLY A 13 11.03 3.83 16.48
CA GLY A 13 12.47 3.73 16.73
C GLY A 13 13.30 3.60 15.45
N GLY A 14 14.62 3.51 15.63
CA GLY A 14 15.61 3.31 14.56
C GLY A 14 16.06 1.86 14.42
N ASP A 15 16.74 1.59 13.31
CA ASP A 15 17.48 0.35 13.09
C ASP A 15 18.94 0.48 13.59
N TRP A 16 19.83 -0.41 13.14
CA TRP A 16 21.24 -0.42 13.55
C TRP A 16 22.06 0.76 12.99
N ARG A 17 21.53 1.52 12.03
CA ARG A 17 22.16 2.72 11.50
C ARG A 17 21.70 3.93 12.29
N GLU A 18 22.60 4.89 12.47
CA GLU A 18 22.22 6.23 12.88
C GLU A 18 21.33 6.90 11.82
N HIS A 19 20.54 7.89 12.25
CA HIS A 19 19.62 8.63 11.37
C HIS A 19 18.60 7.73 10.67
N SER A 20 18.06 6.75 11.42
CA SER A 20 17.07 5.76 10.97
C SER A 20 15.74 5.84 11.73
N ASP A 21 15.55 6.85 12.60
CA ASP A 21 14.36 6.94 13.44
C ASP A 21 13.09 6.95 12.58
N THR A 22 12.19 6.03 12.91
CA THR A 22 11.01 5.70 12.12
C THR A 22 9.77 5.68 12.99
N GLN A 23 8.71 6.31 12.50
CA GLN A 23 7.37 6.22 13.06
C GLN A 23 6.40 5.80 11.95
N ILE A 24 5.68 4.71 12.18
CA ILE A 24 4.61 4.24 11.28
C ILE A 24 3.37 3.94 12.10
N ASP A 25 2.22 4.37 11.60
CA ASP A 25 0.90 4.02 12.09
C ASP A 25 0.05 3.52 10.91
N ASP A 26 -0.40 2.26 11.01
CA ASP A 26 -1.27 1.64 10.02
C ASP A 26 -2.55 1.14 10.69
N LEU A 27 -3.66 1.83 10.44
CA LEU A 27 -4.99 1.50 10.95
C LEU A 27 -5.86 1.00 9.79
N ILE A 28 -6.39 -0.22 9.94
CA ILE A 28 -7.26 -0.86 8.98
C ILE A 28 -8.57 -1.25 9.66
N LEU A 29 -9.69 -0.83 9.08
CA LEU A 29 -11.02 -1.34 9.39
C LEU A 29 -11.46 -2.30 8.28
N LYS A 30 -11.77 -3.55 8.63
CA LYS A 30 -12.30 -4.56 7.69
C LYS A 30 -13.68 -5.01 8.12
N GLY A 31 -14.55 -5.22 7.14
CA GLY A 31 -15.87 -5.81 7.32
C GLY A 31 -16.16 -6.86 6.27
N LYS A 32 -16.91 -7.89 6.67
CA LYS A 32 -17.52 -8.88 5.78
C LYS A 32 -18.98 -9.05 6.16
N TYR A 33 -19.87 -9.03 5.18
CA TYR A 33 -21.30 -9.29 5.37
C TYR A 33 -21.72 -10.45 4.47
N GLN A 34 -22.04 -11.58 5.07
CA GLN A 34 -22.66 -12.71 4.37
C GLN A 34 -24.16 -12.44 4.28
N ILE A 35 -24.66 -12.20 3.06
CA ILE A 35 -26.07 -11.89 2.79
C ILE A 35 -26.90 -13.17 2.91
N ASP A 36 -26.48 -14.22 2.20
CA ASP A 36 -27.07 -15.56 2.18
C ASP A 36 -25.97 -16.61 1.92
N GLU A 37 -26.30 -17.84 1.56
CA GLU A 37 -25.31 -18.91 1.33
C GLU A 37 -24.37 -18.60 0.15
N ALA A 38 -24.88 -17.99 -0.92
CA ALA A 38 -24.11 -17.73 -2.14
C ALA A 38 -23.49 -16.33 -2.18
N ASN A 39 -24.09 -15.34 -1.49
CA ASN A 39 -23.76 -13.93 -1.65
C ASN A 39 -23.05 -13.35 -0.42
N SER A 40 -21.94 -12.63 -0.66
CA SER A 40 -21.24 -11.89 0.37
C SER A 40 -20.66 -10.56 -0.13
N LEU A 41 -20.54 -9.62 0.81
CA LEU A 41 -19.88 -8.33 0.63
C LEU A 41 -18.66 -8.25 1.53
N ASN A 42 -17.65 -7.51 1.10
CA ASN A 42 -16.53 -7.10 1.93
C ASN A 42 -16.22 -5.63 1.73
N ALA A 43 -15.70 -4.99 2.77
CA ALA A 43 -15.22 -3.62 2.71
C ALA A 43 -13.96 -3.48 3.58
N MET A 44 -13.09 -2.57 3.18
CA MET A 44 -11.92 -2.20 3.94
C MET A 44 -11.66 -0.70 3.80
N ALA A 45 -11.36 -0.06 4.91
CA ALA A 45 -10.79 1.28 4.94
C ALA A 45 -9.43 1.20 5.64
N GLN A 46 -8.45 1.94 5.13
CA GLN A 46 -7.12 2.03 5.73
C GLN A 46 -6.67 3.49 5.80
N TYR A 47 -6.09 3.85 6.93
CA TYR A 47 -5.29 5.05 7.10
C TYR A 47 -3.87 4.62 7.52
N TYR A 48 -2.92 4.86 6.62
CA TYR A 48 -1.50 4.69 6.86
C TYR A 48 -0.85 6.06 6.93
N GLU A 49 -0.01 6.29 7.92
CA GLU A 49 0.88 7.45 7.99
C GLU A 49 2.24 6.99 8.51
N GLY A 50 3.31 7.47 7.88
CA GLY A 50 4.65 7.11 8.29
C GLY A 50 5.68 8.15 7.92
N GLU A 51 6.70 8.24 8.74
CA GLU A 51 7.89 9.03 8.49
C GLU A 51 9.13 8.28 8.98
N ALA A 52 10.25 8.50 8.27
CA ALA A 52 11.52 7.87 8.58
C ALA A 52 12.67 8.78 8.18
N GLN A 53 13.67 8.88 9.06
CA GLN A 53 14.99 9.37 8.67
C GLN A 53 15.67 8.36 7.73
N MET A 54 16.59 8.84 6.89
CA MET A 54 17.22 8.01 5.85
C MET A 54 18.74 7.96 6.02
N PRO A 55 19.30 6.88 6.57
CA PRO A 55 20.74 6.77 6.85
C PRO A 55 21.65 6.87 5.62
N GLY A 56 21.12 6.48 4.45
CA GLY A 56 21.82 6.48 3.18
C GLY A 56 23.07 5.59 3.15
N GLY A 57 23.85 5.74 2.08
CA GLY A 57 25.12 5.04 1.90
C GLY A 57 26.31 5.81 2.48
N LEU A 58 27.39 5.09 2.75
CA LEU A 58 28.67 5.66 3.19
C LEU A 58 29.71 5.50 2.09
N SER A 59 30.69 6.43 2.04
CA SER A 59 31.91 6.19 1.27
C SER A 59 32.70 5.04 1.90
N VAL A 60 33.63 4.43 1.17
CA VAL A 60 34.50 3.37 1.74
C VAL A 60 35.23 3.87 2.98
N LYS A 61 35.77 5.09 2.93
CA LYS A 61 36.45 5.71 4.06
C LYS A 61 35.56 5.86 5.29
N ASP A 62 34.33 6.34 5.12
CA ASP A 62 33.42 6.56 6.25
C ASP A 62 32.92 5.23 6.81
N TYR A 63 32.66 4.25 5.94
CA TYR A 63 32.27 2.91 6.36
C TYR A 63 33.36 2.20 7.18
N ASP A 64 34.62 2.28 6.73
CA ASP A 64 35.76 1.70 7.45
C ASP A 64 35.99 2.39 8.81
N ALA A 65 35.63 3.66 8.93
CA ALA A 65 35.72 4.42 10.18
C ALA A 65 34.60 4.07 11.17
N ASP A 66 33.36 4.06 10.69
CA ASP A 66 32.19 3.62 11.44
C ASP A 66 31.06 3.20 10.46
N PRO A 67 30.70 1.91 10.39
CA PRO A 67 29.68 1.43 9.47
C PRO A 67 28.25 1.76 9.92
N TYR A 68 28.04 2.20 11.17
CA TYR A 68 26.73 2.49 11.73
C TYR A 68 26.31 3.96 11.50
N GLN A 69 27.26 4.86 11.33
CA GLN A 69 27.00 6.30 11.18
C GLN A 69 26.13 6.66 9.97
N SER A 70 25.66 7.91 9.94
CA SER A 70 25.04 8.53 8.76
C SER A 70 25.69 9.86 8.42
N THR A 71 26.05 10.03 7.14
CA THR A 71 26.49 11.31 6.58
C THR A 71 25.36 12.05 5.85
N ARG A 72 24.11 11.53 5.93
CA ARG A 72 22.93 12.00 5.20
C ARG A 72 21.90 12.63 6.14
N LEU A 73 22.37 13.50 7.04
CA LEU A 73 21.60 14.04 8.18
C LEU A 73 20.37 14.88 7.81
N LYS A 74 20.22 15.27 6.54
CA LYS A 74 19.06 16.04 6.05
C LYS A 74 18.02 15.17 5.36
N ASP A 75 18.36 13.92 5.04
CA ASP A 75 17.46 13.05 4.30
C ASP A 75 16.36 12.51 5.22
N LYS A 76 15.11 12.73 4.82
CA LYS A 76 13.93 12.24 5.55
C LYS A 76 12.85 11.92 4.53
N PHE A 77 12.12 10.84 4.76
CA PHE A 77 10.95 10.47 3.97
C PHE A 77 9.70 10.49 4.84
N TRP A 78 8.58 10.88 4.26
CA TRP A 78 7.28 10.71 4.90
C TRP A 78 6.19 10.50 3.86
N GLY A 79 5.11 9.87 4.30
CA GLY A 79 3.95 9.68 3.45
C GLY A 79 2.73 9.26 4.24
N ARG A 80 1.59 9.40 3.58
CA ARG A 80 0.32 8.92 4.09
C ARG A 80 -0.49 8.31 2.96
N ARG A 81 -1.28 7.28 3.28
CA ARG A 81 -2.21 6.66 2.36
C ARG A 81 -3.57 6.52 3.03
N THR A 82 -4.59 7.03 2.36
CA THR A 82 -5.99 6.70 2.64
C THR A 82 -6.48 5.75 1.56
N MET A 83 -7.02 4.61 1.95
CA MET A 83 -7.54 3.60 1.03
C MET A 83 -8.93 3.16 1.42
N PHE A 84 -9.77 2.93 0.40
CA PHE A 84 -11.05 2.27 0.54
C PHE A 84 -11.17 1.17 -0.50
N ASN A 85 -11.73 0.03 -0.11
CA ASN A 85 -12.18 -0.99 -1.05
C ASN A 85 -13.58 -1.49 -0.69
N PHE A 86 -14.26 -1.98 -1.71
CA PHE A 86 -15.55 -2.63 -1.58
C PHE A 86 -15.61 -3.78 -2.58
N GLY A 87 -16.06 -4.94 -2.12
CA GLY A 87 -16.14 -6.16 -2.90
C GLY A 87 -17.48 -6.85 -2.74
N TYR A 88 -17.93 -7.45 -3.83
CA TYR A 88 -19.03 -8.41 -3.88
C TYR A 88 -18.49 -9.75 -4.37
N ARG A 89 -18.95 -10.82 -3.74
CA ARG A 89 -18.70 -12.20 -4.16
C ARG A 89 -20.02 -12.95 -4.22
N TYR A 90 -20.21 -13.65 -5.33
CA TYR A 90 -21.20 -14.71 -5.49
C TYR A 90 -20.48 -16.04 -5.69
N GLU A 91 -20.94 -17.07 -5.01
CA GLU A 91 -20.38 -18.42 -5.08
C GLU A 91 -21.50 -19.44 -4.90
N GLU A 92 -21.75 -20.24 -5.94
CA GLU A 92 -22.74 -21.33 -5.91
C GLU A 92 -22.18 -22.50 -6.71
N ASP A 93 -22.18 -23.69 -6.11
CA ASP A 93 -21.54 -24.89 -6.66
C ASP A 93 -20.08 -24.62 -7.10
N ALA A 94 -19.80 -24.83 -8.40
CA ALA A 94 -18.50 -24.59 -9.01
C ALA A 94 -18.39 -23.21 -9.69
N ARG A 95 -19.35 -22.31 -9.46
CA ARG A 95 -19.41 -20.99 -10.07
C ARG A 95 -19.04 -19.92 -9.06
N VAL A 96 -18.08 -19.07 -9.44
CA VAL A 96 -17.64 -17.96 -8.60
C VAL A 96 -17.63 -16.68 -9.43
N PHE A 97 -18.25 -15.62 -8.91
CA PHE A 97 -18.13 -14.28 -9.45
C PHE A 97 -17.64 -13.32 -8.37
N THR A 98 -16.77 -12.39 -8.75
CA THR A 98 -16.33 -11.30 -7.87
C THR A 98 -16.32 -9.98 -8.61
N ALA A 99 -16.73 -8.92 -7.92
CA ALA A 99 -16.60 -7.54 -8.37
C ALA A 99 -15.98 -6.72 -7.24
N ASN A 100 -14.85 -6.06 -7.51
CA ASN A 100 -14.08 -5.32 -6.51
C ASN A 100 -13.79 -3.92 -7.01
N THR A 101 -14.02 -2.93 -6.17
CA THR A 101 -13.60 -1.55 -6.39
C THR A 101 -12.54 -1.17 -5.36
N PHE A 102 -11.63 -0.29 -5.75
CA PHE A 102 -10.66 0.28 -4.83
C PHE A 102 -10.38 1.73 -5.19
N PHE A 103 -10.07 2.52 -4.16
CA PHE A 103 -9.58 3.87 -4.27
C PHE A 103 -8.43 4.07 -3.29
N THR A 104 -7.36 4.71 -3.74
CA THR A 104 -6.26 5.14 -2.88
C THR A 104 -5.94 6.60 -3.15
N LYS A 105 -5.71 7.37 -2.08
CA LYS A 105 -5.07 8.68 -2.12
C LYS A 105 -3.77 8.57 -1.35
N THR A 106 -2.66 8.93 -1.99
CA THR A 106 -1.32 8.83 -1.40
C THR A 106 -0.62 10.17 -1.50
N LEU A 107 -0.03 10.62 -0.40
CA LEU A 107 1.02 11.64 -0.42
C LEU A 107 2.31 10.94 -0.06
N ARG A 108 3.36 11.17 -0.85
CA ARG A 108 4.74 10.86 -0.47
C ARG A 108 5.59 12.10 -0.66
N SER A 109 6.43 12.40 0.31
CA SER A 109 7.31 13.55 0.29
C SER A 109 8.59 13.22 1.05
N GLY A 110 9.57 14.09 0.93
CA GLY A 110 10.84 13.91 1.58
C GLY A 110 11.76 15.09 1.38
N TYR A 111 12.70 15.22 2.31
CA TYR A 111 13.91 15.98 2.12
C TYR A 111 14.99 15.05 1.57
N LEU A 112 15.77 15.57 0.62
CA LEU A 112 16.89 14.84 0.04
C LEU A 112 18.02 15.82 -0.28
N ASP A 113 19.19 15.63 0.33
CA ASP A 113 20.39 16.41 0.07
C ASP A 113 20.94 16.09 -1.34
N GLN A 114 20.99 17.10 -2.21
CA GLN A 114 21.47 17.01 -3.59
C GLN A 114 22.94 17.46 -3.72
N GLY A 115 23.63 17.67 -2.61
CA GLY A 115 25.00 18.20 -2.54
C GLY A 115 25.03 19.71 -2.51
N SER A 116 24.45 20.39 -3.51
CA SER A 116 24.46 21.86 -3.58
C SER A 116 23.22 22.54 -3.00
N PHE A 117 22.17 21.77 -2.69
CA PHE A 117 20.93 22.24 -2.06
C PHE A 117 20.16 21.04 -1.48
N VAL A 118 19.16 21.31 -0.65
CA VAL A 118 18.22 20.28 -0.18
C VAL A 118 16.94 20.38 -0.99
N SER A 119 16.46 19.26 -1.54
CA SER A 119 15.19 19.24 -2.24
C SER A 119 14.05 18.77 -1.34
N LEU A 120 12.91 19.47 -1.39
CA LEU A 120 11.63 19.02 -0.86
C LEU A 120 10.76 18.53 -2.04
N SER A 121 10.30 17.28 -2.03
CA SER A 121 9.62 16.67 -3.18
C SER A 121 8.22 16.10 -2.85
N PRO A 122 7.19 16.94 -2.64
CA PRO A 122 5.85 16.46 -2.36
C PRO A 122 5.19 15.95 -3.65
N ARG A 123 4.67 14.72 -3.58
CA ARG A 123 4.02 14.05 -4.70
C ARG A 123 2.73 13.39 -4.22
N GLU A 124 1.62 13.81 -4.80
CA GLU A 124 0.30 13.24 -4.54
C GLU A 124 -0.13 12.32 -5.68
N TYR A 125 -0.80 11.21 -5.33
CA TYR A 125 -1.32 10.22 -6.26
C TYR A 125 -2.74 9.83 -5.89
N TRP A 126 -3.57 9.60 -6.91
CA TRP A 126 -4.92 9.07 -6.80
C TRP A 126 -5.04 7.86 -7.72
N VAL A 127 -5.41 6.71 -7.17
CA VAL A 127 -5.68 5.52 -7.95
C VAL A 127 -7.10 5.08 -7.69
N ARG A 128 -7.83 4.75 -8.75
CA ARG A 128 -9.14 4.12 -8.68
C ARG A 128 -9.23 2.97 -9.65
N GLY A 129 -9.93 1.92 -9.27
CA GLY A 129 -10.13 0.80 -10.15
C GLY A 129 -11.37 -0.01 -9.83
N LEU A 130 -11.76 -0.78 -10.84
CA LEU A 130 -12.81 -1.79 -10.79
C LEU A 130 -12.24 -3.05 -11.42
N GLU A 131 -12.41 -4.18 -10.75
CA GLU A 131 -12.02 -5.49 -11.23
C GLU A 131 -13.20 -6.45 -11.11
N THR A 132 -13.52 -7.15 -12.20
CA THR A 132 -14.48 -8.24 -12.20
C THR A 132 -13.78 -9.53 -12.58
N ARG A 133 -14.13 -10.63 -11.91
CA ARG A 133 -13.64 -11.97 -12.23
C ARG A 133 -14.78 -12.96 -12.15
N PHE A 134 -14.77 -13.92 -13.05
CA PHE A 134 -15.70 -15.03 -13.09
C PHE A 134 -14.91 -16.32 -13.26
N SER A 135 -15.20 -17.35 -12.48
CA SER A 135 -14.72 -18.70 -12.72
C SER A 135 -15.85 -19.72 -12.68
N GLN A 136 -15.71 -20.78 -13.47
CA GLN A 136 -16.64 -21.89 -13.56
C GLN A 136 -15.87 -23.20 -13.68
N GLY A 137 -16.07 -24.09 -12.71
CA GLY A 137 -15.66 -25.48 -12.77
C GLY A 137 -16.67 -26.34 -13.53
N PHE A 138 -16.20 -27.30 -14.32
CA PHE A 138 -17.02 -28.30 -15.01
C PHE A 138 -16.22 -29.56 -15.30
N ALA A 139 -16.91 -30.70 -15.33
CA ALA A 139 -16.32 -31.97 -15.78
C ALA A 139 -16.38 -32.08 -17.30
N LEU A 140 -15.32 -32.65 -17.91
CA LEU A 140 -15.27 -32.99 -19.32
C LEU A 140 -14.78 -34.45 -19.45
N GLY A 141 -15.71 -35.40 -19.34
CA GLY A 141 -15.37 -36.81 -19.20
C GLY A 141 -14.76 -37.10 -17.82
N GLU A 142 -13.56 -37.68 -17.78
CA GLU A 142 -12.86 -38.02 -16.54
C GLU A 142 -12.05 -36.85 -15.95
N THR A 143 -11.96 -35.72 -16.64
CA THR A 143 -11.18 -34.56 -16.21
C THR A 143 -12.07 -33.46 -15.65
N TRP A 144 -11.59 -32.77 -14.61
CA TRP A 144 -12.19 -31.55 -14.08
C TRP A 144 -11.42 -30.33 -14.60
N HIS A 145 -12.15 -29.36 -15.14
CA HIS A 145 -11.61 -28.11 -15.64
C HIS A 145 -12.21 -26.94 -14.86
N GLU A 146 -11.41 -25.90 -14.62
CA GLU A 146 -11.91 -24.61 -14.17
C GLU A 146 -11.44 -23.53 -15.14
N VAL A 147 -12.39 -22.78 -15.71
CA VAL A 147 -12.10 -21.64 -16.58
C VAL A 147 -12.36 -20.36 -15.82
N GLY A 148 -11.37 -19.48 -15.80
CA GLY A 148 -11.45 -18.14 -15.23
C GLY A 148 -11.30 -17.05 -16.28
N VAL A 149 -12.15 -16.03 -16.20
CA VAL A 149 -12.05 -14.81 -17.00
C VAL A 149 -12.11 -13.60 -16.08
N GLY A 150 -11.43 -12.52 -16.44
CA GLY A 150 -11.45 -11.30 -15.64
C GLY A 150 -11.09 -10.08 -16.44
N TYR A 151 -11.55 -8.93 -15.95
CA TYR A 151 -11.26 -7.64 -16.52
C TYR A 151 -10.97 -6.65 -15.40
N ARG A 152 -10.02 -5.74 -15.65
CA ARG A 152 -9.69 -4.68 -14.71
C ARG A 152 -9.51 -3.35 -15.44
N TYR A 153 -10.21 -2.35 -14.94
CA TYR A 153 -9.95 -0.95 -15.25
C TYR A 153 -9.20 -0.30 -14.08
N VAL A 154 -8.13 0.42 -14.39
CA VAL A 154 -7.38 1.22 -13.43
C VAL A 154 -7.12 2.59 -14.03
N ASN A 155 -7.36 3.64 -13.24
CA ASN A 155 -6.96 5.00 -13.54
C ASN A 155 -6.09 5.53 -12.42
N GLU A 156 -4.97 6.12 -12.80
CA GLU A 156 -4.04 6.80 -11.93
C GLU A 156 -3.90 8.25 -12.37
N ALA A 157 -3.82 9.15 -11.39
CA ALA A 157 -3.45 10.54 -11.59
C ALA A 157 -2.39 10.91 -10.54
N GLY A 158 -1.49 11.82 -10.90
CA GLY A 158 -0.44 12.29 -10.02
C GLY A 158 -0.22 13.80 -10.14
N HIS A 159 0.24 14.40 -9.05
CA HIS A 159 0.73 15.76 -9.00
C HIS A 159 2.06 15.77 -8.27
N GLU A 160 3.14 16.05 -9.01
CA GLU A 160 4.50 15.98 -8.50
C GLU A 160 5.16 17.36 -8.50
N LEU A 161 5.69 17.76 -7.35
CA LEU A 161 6.38 19.02 -7.16
C LEU A 161 7.80 18.77 -6.66
N ARG A 162 8.68 19.74 -6.90
CA ARG A 162 10.03 19.75 -6.36
C ARG A 162 10.45 21.18 -6.05
N TYR A 163 10.74 21.43 -4.78
CA TYR A 163 11.23 22.69 -4.28
C TYR A 163 12.71 22.58 -3.94
N ARG A 164 13.39 23.74 -3.91
CA ARG A 164 14.71 23.88 -3.31
C ARG A 164 14.51 24.58 -1.98
N GLU A 165 14.90 23.92 -0.90
CA GLU A 165 14.96 24.57 0.41
C GLU A 165 16.12 25.59 0.43
N PRO A 166 15.96 26.73 1.14
CA PRO A 166 17.01 27.73 1.31
C PRO A 166 18.29 27.20 1.97
#